data_AF-A0A453AJS2-F1
#
_entry.id   AF-A0A453AJS2-F1
#
_cell.length_a   1.000
_cell.length_b   1.000
_cell.length_c   1.000
_cell.angle_alpha   90.00
_cell.angle_beta   90.00
_cell.angle_gamma   90.00
#
_symmetry.space_group_name_H-M   'P 1'
#
loop_
_entity.id
_entity.type
_entity.pdbx_description
1 polymer ?
#
loop_
_entity_poly.entity_id
_entity_poly.type
_entity_poly.pdbx_seq_one_letter_code
_entity_poly.pdbx_strand_id
1 'polypeptide(L)'
;MANFQITPRAAFVESNELNFRSLYLFHTPLGSNQNQSGIIDSNVTTGLGATVVNNWPICDGPSPGATVVARAQGLHIYAGNWQNTFSITFGVERYVHICIRTY
;
A
#
# COMPACT_ATOMS: atom_id res chain seq x y z
N MET A 1 23.26 -37.58 -18.22
CA MET A 1 21.79 -37.62 -18.01
C MET A 1 21.46 -36.66 -16.88
N ALA A 2 20.53 -35.71 -17.09
CA ALA A 2 20.16 -34.74 -16.06
C ALA A 2 19.38 -35.43 -14.94
N ASN A 3 19.78 -35.24 -13.69
CA ASN A 3 19.21 -35.84 -12.47
C ASN A 3 18.11 -34.97 -11.82
N PHE A 4 17.49 -34.08 -12.59
CA PHE A 4 16.50 -33.15 -12.07
C PHE A 4 15.10 -33.59 -12.51
N GLN A 5 14.26 -33.92 -11.54
CA GLN A 5 12.85 -34.28 -11.75
C GLN A 5 11.96 -33.21 -11.13
N ILE A 6 11.11 -32.59 -11.96
CA ILE A 6 10.03 -31.73 -11.50
C ILE A 6 8.80 -32.61 -11.31
N THR A 7 8.35 -32.76 -10.07
CA THR A 7 7.09 -33.46 -9.76
C THR A 7 6.00 -32.41 -9.50
N PRO A 8 4.94 -32.35 -10.34
CA PRO A 8 3.79 -31.50 -10.06
C PRO A 8 3.13 -31.95 -8.76
N ARG A 9 3.06 -31.06 -7.77
CA ARG A 9 2.30 -31.30 -6.56
C ARG A 9 0.90 -30.73 -6.76
N ALA A 10 -0.11 -31.59 -6.81
CA ALA A 10 -1.50 -31.17 -6.63
C ALA A 10 -1.69 -30.81 -5.15
N ALA A 11 -1.35 -29.58 -4.77
CA ALA A 11 -1.72 -29.05 -3.47
C ALA A 11 -3.13 -28.47 -3.59
N PHE A 12 -4.04 -28.89 -2.71
CA PHE A 12 -5.27 -28.14 -2.48
C PHE A 12 -4.85 -26.78 -1.91
N VAL A 13 -5.06 -25.71 -2.66
CA VAL A 13 -4.88 -24.35 -2.16
C VAL A 13 -6.16 -23.98 -1.44
N GLU A 14 -6.08 -23.85 -0.12
CA GLU A 14 -7.13 -23.18 0.64
C GLU A 14 -7.08 -21.70 0.27
N SER A 15 -8.09 -21.24 -0.49
CA SER A 15 -8.20 -19.86 -0.94
C SER A 15 -9.20 -19.13 -0.06
N ASN A 16 -8.71 -18.25 0.81
CA ASN A 16 -9.55 -17.33 1.56
C ASN A 16 -9.70 -16.03 0.77
N GLU A 17 -10.94 -15.68 0.41
CA GLU A 17 -11.23 -14.38 -0.18
C GLU A 17 -11.34 -13.32 0.92
N LEU A 18 -10.57 -12.24 0.79
CA LEU A 18 -10.67 -11.09 1.67
C LEU A 18 -11.52 -10.01 1.00
N ASN A 19 -12.72 -9.78 1.54
CA ASN A 19 -13.62 -8.75 1.03
C ASN A 19 -13.54 -7.50 1.94
N PHE A 20 -12.89 -6.45 1.45
CA PHE A 20 -12.86 -5.15 2.12
C PHE A 20 -13.90 -4.24 1.49
N ARG A 21 -14.85 -3.72 2.28
CA ARG A 21 -15.86 -2.77 1.83
C ARG A 21 -15.78 -1.48 2.64
N SER A 22 -16.12 -0.37 2.00
CA SER A 22 -16.26 0.94 2.67
C SER A 22 -14.98 1.38 3.41
N LEU A 23 -13.81 1.06 2.85
CA LEU A 23 -12.54 1.58 3.35
C LEU A 23 -12.15 2.85 2.59
N TYR A 24 -11.62 3.82 3.33
CA TYR A 24 -11.26 5.14 2.82
C TYR A 24 -9.80 5.43 3.12
N LEU A 25 -9.03 5.71 2.08
CA LEU A 25 -7.60 6.04 2.16
C LEU A 25 -7.43 7.57 2.17
N PHE A 26 -6.72 8.11 3.16
CA PHE A 26 -6.56 9.56 3.32
C PHE A 26 -5.12 10.04 3.08
N HIS A 27 -4.95 10.93 2.11
CA HIS A 27 -3.65 11.53 1.78
C HIS A 27 -3.62 12.96 2.30
N THR A 28 -2.73 13.24 3.26
CA THR A 28 -2.56 14.57 3.86
C THR A 28 -1.15 15.06 3.51
N PRO A 29 -0.97 15.75 2.37
CA PRO A 29 0.35 16.13 1.87
C PRO A 29 1.02 17.25 2.67
N LEU A 30 0.24 18.08 3.37
CA LEU A 30 0.70 19.32 3.98
C LEU A 30 0.05 19.53 5.36
N GLY A 31 0.64 20.41 6.17
CA GLY A 31 0.13 20.79 7.48
C GLY A 31 0.65 19.92 8.63
N SER A 32 0.18 20.20 9.84
CA SER A 32 0.66 19.53 11.08
C SER A 32 0.38 18.02 11.10
N ASN A 33 -0.61 17.57 10.34
CA ASN A 33 -1.04 16.18 10.26
C ASN A 33 -0.55 15.49 8.98
N GLN A 34 0.51 16.03 8.35
CA GLN A 34 1.06 15.42 7.14
C GLN A 34 1.42 13.95 7.39
N ASN A 35 1.06 13.10 6.44
CA ASN A 35 1.23 11.65 6.56
C ASN A 35 2.09 11.08 5.43
N GLN A 36 2.88 11.95 4.81
CA GLN A 36 3.81 11.64 3.75
C GLN A 36 4.94 12.67 3.70
N SER A 37 6.05 12.35 3.06
CA SER A 37 7.21 13.23 2.93
C SER A 37 7.90 13.02 1.59
N GLY A 38 8.23 14.11 0.90
CA GLY A 38 9.15 14.08 -0.22
C GLY A 38 10.53 13.59 0.23
N ILE A 39 11.17 12.73 -0.57
CA ILE A 39 12.51 12.19 -0.29
C ILE A 39 13.48 12.34 -1.46
N ILE A 40 12.99 12.62 -2.66
CA ILE A 40 13.80 12.94 -3.84
C ILE A 40 13.16 14.14 -4.52
N ASP A 41 13.99 15.15 -4.79
CA ASP A 41 13.59 16.35 -5.50
C ASP A 41 13.17 16.03 -6.93
N SER A 42 12.12 16.70 -7.38
CA SER A 42 11.63 16.59 -8.74
C SER A 42 12.45 17.43 -9.72
N ASN A 43 12.44 17.06 -10.99
CA ASN A 43 12.83 17.98 -12.05
C ASN A 43 11.99 19.27 -11.97
N VAL A 44 12.64 20.43 -11.92
CA VAL A 44 11.98 21.73 -11.68
C VAL A 44 11.03 22.16 -12.80
N THR A 45 11.25 21.68 -14.03
CA THR A 45 10.43 22.05 -15.19
C THR A 45 9.27 21.08 -15.39
N THR A 46 9.49 19.79 -15.15
CA THR A 46 8.52 18.74 -15.51
C THR A 46 7.86 18.06 -14.31
N GLY A 47 8.39 18.25 -13.10
CA GLY A 47 7.95 17.54 -11.89
C GLY A 47 8.37 16.06 -11.84
N LEU A 48 8.96 15.52 -12.91
CA LEU A 48 9.33 14.10 -13.01
C LEU A 48 10.36 13.72 -11.94
N GLY A 49 10.22 12.49 -11.43
CA GLY A 49 11.10 11.95 -10.40
C GLY A 49 10.72 12.33 -8.98
N ALA A 50 9.71 13.19 -8.78
CA ALA A 50 9.16 13.46 -7.46
C ALA A 50 8.86 12.14 -6.76
N THR A 51 9.54 11.88 -5.64
CA THR A 51 9.38 10.64 -4.87
C THR A 51 8.98 10.99 -3.45
N VAL A 52 7.90 10.36 -2.99
CA VAL A 52 7.29 10.66 -1.70
C VAL A 52 7.05 9.35 -0.95
N VAL A 53 7.55 9.24 0.28
CA VAL A 53 7.18 8.13 1.18
C VAL A 53 5.88 8.46 1.89
N ASN A 54 5.04 7.46 2.12
CA ASN A 54 3.72 7.63 2.70
C ASN A 54 3.45 6.65 3.85
N ASN A 55 2.63 7.11 4.79
CA ASN A 55 2.04 6.35 5.89
C ASN A 55 0.56 6.74 6.01
N TRP A 56 -0.20 6.45 4.96
CA TRP A 56 -1.58 6.88 4.81
C TRP A 56 -2.52 6.02 5.66
N PRO A 57 -3.37 6.63 6.52
CA PRO A 57 -4.39 5.89 7.24
C PRO A 57 -5.49 5.43 6.28
N ILE A 58 -5.96 4.20 6.52
CA ILE A 58 -7.15 3.63 5.93
C ILE A 58 -8.20 3.53 7.03
N CYS A 59 -9.33 4.20 6.84
CA CYS A 59 -10.39 4.28 7.83
C CYS A 59 -11.64 3.50 7.40
N ASP A 60 -12.46 3.13 8.38
CA ASP A 60 -13.76 2.46 8.21
C ASP A 60 -14.91 3.40 7.81
N GLY A 61 -14.61 4.68 7.62
CA GLY A 61 -15.57 5.70 7.19
C GLY A 61 -14.90 6.92 6.59
N PRO A 62 -15.67 7.80 5.92
CA PRO A 62 -15.14 8.97 5.23
C PRO A 62 -14.96 10.19 6.16
N SER A 63 -15.36 10.12 7.43
CA SER A 63 -15.33 11.28 8.33
C SER A 63 -13.95 11.50 8.96
N PRO A 64 -13.59 12.74 9.32
CA PRO A 64 -12.32 13.05 10.00
C PRO A 64 -12.09 12.33 11.34
N GLY A 65 -13.16 11.76 11.93
CA GLY A 65 -13.10 10.99 13.17
C GLY A 65 -13.27 9.48 12.99
N ALA A 66 -13.26 8.98 11.74
CA ALA A 66 -13.37 7.55 11.45
C ALA A 66 -12.19 6.76 12.02
N THR A 67 -12.42 5.48 12.33
CA THR A 67 -11.42 4.64 12.99
C THR A 67 -10.38 4.21 11.96
N VAL A 68 -9.09 4.40 12.28
CA VAL A 68 -8.00 3.85 11.47
C VAL A 68 -7.94 2.34 11.66
N VAL A 69 -8.25 1.58 10.61
CA VAL A 69 -8.26 0.11 10.63
C VAL A 69 -7.02 -0.49 9.97
N ALA A 70 -6.38 0.26 9.08
CA ALA A 70 -5.14 -0.12 8.42
C ALA A 70 -4.31 1.11 8.03
N ARG A 71 -3.09 0.86 7.53
CA ARG A 71 -2.23 1.89 6.94
C ARG A 71 -1.66 1.40 5.63
N ALA A 72 -1.69 2.24 4.60
CA ALA A 72 -0.90 2.05 3.38
C ALA A 72 0.48 2.69 3.62
N GLN A 73 1.52 1.86 3.59
CA GLN A 73 2.89 2.25 3.92
C GLN A 73 3.82 1.92 2.76
N GLY A 74 4.46 2.93 2.20
CA GLY A 74 5.34 2.76 1.05
C GLY A 74 5.74 4.08 0.42
N LEU A 75 5.69 4.15 -0.91
CA LEU A 75 6.08 5.32 -1.68
C LEU A 75 5.21 5.53 -2.91
N HIS A 76 5.27 6.74 -3.46
CA HIS A 76 4.76 7.03 -4.79
C HIS A 76 5.73 7.93 -5.57
N ILE A 77 5.81 7.70 -6.89
CA ILE A 77 6.73 8.37 -7.80
C ILE A 77 5.96 8.99 -8.96
N TYR A 78 6.30 10.24 -9.32
CA TYR A 78 5.74 10.91 -10.48
C TYR A 78 6.55 10.61 -11.74
N ALA A 79 5.93 9.91 -12.69
CA ALA A 79 6.51 9.55 -13.99
C ALA A 79 5.61 9.95 -15.16
N GLY A 80 4.87 11.06 -15.02
CA GLY A 80 3.78 11.49 -15.92
C GLY A 80 2.39 11.20 -15.33
N ASN A 81 2.30 10.18 -14.47
CA ASN A 81 1.24 10.00 -13.48
C ASN A 81 1.85 9.46 -12.19
N TRP A 82 1.11 9.49 -11.08
CA TRP A 82 1.54 8.95 -9.80
C TRP A 82 1.43 7.43 -9.78
N GLN A 83 2.58 6.76 -9.64
CA GLN A 83 2.64 5.32 -9.41
C GLN A 83 2.85 5.07 -7.93
N ASN A 84 2.10 4.13 -7.36
CA ASN A 84 2.11 3.85 -5.93
C ASN A 84 2.63 2.44 -5.69
N THR A 85 3.55 2.30 -4.74
CA THR A 85 4.03 1.01 -4.25
C THR A 85 3.98 1.03 -2.74
N PHE A 86 3.05 0.29 -2.16
CA PHE A 86 2.90 0.22 -0.71
C PHE A 86 2.41 -1.15 -0.27
N SER A 87 2.61 -1.43 1.00
CA SER A 87 1.94 -2.50 1.72
C SER A 87 0.76 -1.93 2.47
N ILE A 88 -0.36 -2.67 2.52
CA ILE A 88 -1.44 -2.38 3.47
C ILE A 88 -1.17 -3.19 4.75
N THR A 89 -1.19 -2.54 5.91
CA THR A 89 -1.00 -3.17 7.21
C THR A 89 -2.22 -2.93 8.08
N PHE A 90 -2.96 -3.99 8.41
CA PHE A 90 -4.13 -3.94 9.30
C PHE A 90 -3.68 -3.95 10.77
N GLY A 91 -4.24 -3.02 11.57
CA GLY A 91 -3.90 -2.86 12.99
C GLY A 91 -4.86 -3.56 13.96
N VAL A 92 -5.86 -4.27 13.45
CA VAL A 92 -6.89 -4.97 14.24
C VAL A 92 -6.46 -6.40 14.54
N GLU A 93 -6.65 -6.85 15.80
CA GLU A 93 -6.18 -8.15 16.34
C GLU A 93 -6.63 -9.40 15.55
N ARG A 94 -7.61 -9.28 14.65
CA ARG A 94 -8.08 -10.38 13.78
C ARG A 94 -7.33 -10.54 12.45
N TYR A 95 -6.48 -9.60 12.05
CA TYR A 95 -5.77 -9.62 10.75
C TYR A 95 -4.29 -9.26 10.91
N VAL A 96 -3.65 -9.84 11.92
CA VAL A 96 -2.25 -9.62 12.25
C VAL A 96 -1.39 -10.08 11.06
N HIS A 97 -1.03 -9.12 10.19
CA HIS A 97 -0.03 -9.20 9.11
C HIS A 97 -0.47 -9.75 7.74
N ILE A 98 -1.56 -9.23 7.18
CA ILE A 98 -1.83 -9.40 5.74
C ILE A 98 -1.20 -8.23 4.98
N CYS A 99 -0.10 -8.50 4.27
CA CYS A 99 0.54 -7.55 3.35
C CYS A 99 0.05 -7.83 1.92
N ILE A 100 -0.77 -6.94 1.37
CA ILE A 100 -1.13 -6.99 -0.06
C ILE A 100 -0.06 -6.21 -0.83
N ARG A 101 0.64 -6.89 -1.74
CA ARG A 101 1.67 -6.30 -2.60
C ARG A 101 1.11 -6.24 -4.02
N THR A 102 0.94 -5.04 -4.55
CA THR A 102 0.60 -4.84 -5.97
C THR A 102 1.89 -4.81 -6.77
N TYR A 103 1.99 -5.67 -7.80
CA TYR A 103 3.11 -5.73 -8.74
C TYR A 103 2.86 -4.80 -9.94
#